data_AF-R1GC90-F1
#
_entry.id   AF-R1GC90-F1
#
_cell.length_a   1.000
_cell.length_b   1.000
_cell.length_c   1.000
_cell.angle_alpha   90.00
_cell.angle_beta   90.00
_cell.angle_gamma   90.00
#
_symmetry.space_group_name_H-M   'P 1'
#
loop_
_entity.id
_entity.type
_entity.pdbx_description
1 polymer ?
#
loop_
_entity_poly.entity_id
_entity_poly.type
_entity_poly.pdbx_seq_one_letter_code
_entity_poly.pdbx_strand_id
1 'polypeptide(L)'
;MWGLANKLQPGYIPATVGDSVPSEYGCIFGISRTTGDIKATQVHLTHMKDVTLAVMCGQQDRPFWFCFFKLEKPHYGIRLPRYSKDDELRIVEQNAKAQITEQFYFERICLVGDSVHKFNPISGQGGNSAIETATCLADNLFAALNASRDKALDTAQIRNVFAATQSTRRARTQALVKASITAQRISAWENAALKFLDTRVAPRLDTEVVIDQASEPIVGAVRSRFLPLSTSPHTIPYDDELHHAPRPRKLSLLVATGAYLGLLAIGIYHLAYLPLKTGTLEKVLGDIRTKTIEDGSSFTLLDLESVPIIGPMLAPFATYFPATEFGNLDFYLLTFYLSISEFVIFAIWTLESCRARHQISPLRFALAFGALSHVSAIGFIAQLFFLLETFTTASPSKFWPTSRRVAPADAQAILPAMIVAR
;
A
#
# COMPACT_ATOMS: atom_id res chain seq x y z
N MET A 1 17.45 -45.39 -24.25
CA MET A 1 18.33 -44.54 -25.08
C MET A 1 19.81 -44.85 -24.87
N TRP A 2 20.40 -44.59 -23.69
CA TRP A 2 21.85 -44.77 -23.46
C TRP A 2 22.37 -46.19 -23.68
N GLY A 3 21.63 -47.20 -23.21
CA GLY A 3 21.99 -48.60 -23.47
C GLY A 3 21.93 -49.00 -24.96
N LEU A 4 21.12 -48.30 -25.77
CA LEU A 4 21.06 -48.52 -27.22
C LEU A 4 22.20 -47.78 -27.93
N ALA A 5 22.49 -46.54 -27.53
CA ALA A 5 23.61 -45.76 -28.05
C ALA A 5 24.96 -46.46 -27.83
N ASN A 6 25.20 -47.02 -26.63
CA ASN A 6 26.42 -47.77 -26.34
C ASN A 6 26.55 -49.08 -27.12
N LYS A 7 25.44 -49.71 -27.52
CA LYS A 7 25.46 -50.93 -28.36
C LYS A 7 25.76 -50.62 -29.82
N LEU A 8 25.24 -49.50 -30.34
CA LEU A 8 25.39 -49.11 -31.74
C LEU A 8 26.73 -48.42 -32.01
N GLN A 9 27.18 -47.55 -31.09
CA GLN A 9 28.45 -46.84 -31.20
C GLN A 9 29.05 -46.61 -29.80
N PRO A 10 29.89 -47.53 -29.31
CA PRO A 10 30.55 -47.39 -28.01
C PRO A 10 31.30 -46.05 -27.89
N GLY A 11 31.06 -45.32 -26.80
CA GLY A 11 31.72 -44.04 -26.54
C GLY A 11 31.06 -42.82 -27.20
N TYR A 12 29.98 -42.98 -27.98
CA TYR A 12 29.23 -41.86 -28.57
C TYR A 12 28.65 -40.92 -27.50
N ILE A 13 28.13 -41.47 -26.40
CA ILE A 13 27.77 -40.71 -25.21
C ILE A 13 28.90 -40.90 -24.19
N PRO A 14 29.62 -39.83 -23.78
CA PRO A 14 30.67 -39.95 -22.79
C PRO A 14 30.12 -40.52 -21.47
N ALA A 15 30.86 -41.46 -20.87
CA ALA A 15 30.43 -42.13 -19.64
C ALA A 15 30.18 -41.15 -18.48
N THR A 16 30.90 -40.02 -18.48
CA THR A 16 30.80 -38.95 -17.47
C THR A 16 29.49 -38.17 -17.53
N VAL A 17 28.80 -38.15 -18.68
CA VAL A 17 27.50 -37.46 -18.82
C VAL A 17 26.48 -38.01 -17.85
N GLY A 18 26.54 -39.33 -17.60
CA GLY A 18 25.64 -40.00 -16.68
C GLY A 18 25.79 -39.60 -15.23
N ASP A 19 27.00 -39.24 -14.82
CA ASP A 19 27.34 -38.87 -13.44
C ASP A 19 27.24 -37.35 -13.22
N SER A 20 27.18 -36.55 -14.28
CA SER A 20 27.13 -35.09 -14.20
C SER A 20 25.72 -34.48 -14.21
N VAL A 21 24.66 -35.29 -14.38
CA VAL A 21 23.27 -34.77 -14.46
C VAL A 21 22.81 -34.30 -13.07
N PRO A 22 22.50 -33.01 -12.87
CA PRO A 22 21.99 -32.51 -11.60
C PRO A 22 20.50 -32.83 -11.44
N SER A 23 20.11 -33.24 -10.23
CA SER A 23 18.74 -33.39 -9.77
C SER A 23 18.57 -32.54 -8.52
N GLU A 24 17.90 -31.39 -8.68
CA GLU A 24 17.67 -30.41 -7.60
C GLU A 24 16.28 -30.56 -6.95
N TYR A 25 15.38 -31.29 -7.60
CA TYR A 25 13.99 -31.44 -7.20
C TYR A 25 13.56 -32.91 -7.22
N GLY A 26 12.73 -33.28 -6.25
CA GLY A 26 12.00 -34.54 -6.23
C GLY A 26 10.55 -34.34 -6.70
N CYS A 27 9.88 -35.44 -7.04
CA CYS A 27 8.46 -35.43 -7.37
C CYS A 27 7.77 -36.69 -6.82
N ILE A 28 6.71 -36.51 -6.07
CA ILE A 28 5.73 -37.57 -5.78
C ILE A 28 4.61 -37.43 -6.80
N PHE A 29 4.26 -38.51 -7.49
CA PHE A 29 3.15 -38.50 -8.43
C PHE A 29 2.17 -39.63 -8.16
N GLY A 30 0.89 -39.38 -8.43
CA GLY A 30 -0.17 -40.33 -8.13
C GLY A 30 -1.44 -40.07 -8.92
N ILE A 31 -2.35 -41.04 -8.90
CA ILE A 31 -3.65 -40.95 -9.58
C ILE A 31 -4.73 -41.23 -8.55
N SER A 32 -5.73 -40.36 -8.46
CA SER A 32 -6.89 -40.57 -7.58
C SER A 32 -8.13 -40.98 -8.37
N ARG A 33 -9.19 -41.35 -7.63
CA ARG A 33 -10.54 -41.37 -8.20
C ARG A 33 -10.96 -39.94 -8.56
N THR A 34 -11.98 -39.83 -9.42
CA THR A 34 -12.59 -38.54 -9.77
C THR A 34 -13.12 -37.86 -8.51
N THR A 35 -12.75 -36.60 -8.32
CA THR A 35 -13.17 -35.78 -7.18
C THR A 35 -14.43 -34.96 -7.50
N GLY A 36 -14.76 -34.82 -8.79
CA GLY A 36 -15.96 -34.14 -9.30
C GLY A 36 -15.78 -32.64 -9.53
N ASP A 37 -14.89 -32.00 -8.76
CA ASP A 37 -14.52 -30.59 -8.78
C ASP A 37 -13.39 -30.25 -9.76
N ILE A 38 -12.47 -31.18 -10.02
CA ILE A 38 -11.34 -30.97 -10.95
C ILE A 38 -11.67 -31.57 -12.32
N LYS A 39 -11.71 -30.72 -13.36
CA LYS A 39 -12.12 -31.11 -14.73
C LYS A 39 -10.94 -31.32 -15.67
N ALA A 40 -11.11 -32.18 -16.68
CA ALA A 40 -10.12 -32.44 -17.74
C ALA A 40 -9.66 -31.18 -18.50
N THR A 41 -10.47 -30.12 -18.51
CA THR A 41 -10.16 -28.83 -19.13
C THR A 41 -9.30 -27.92 -18.25
N GLN A 42 -8.95 -28.35 -17.03
CA GLN A 42 -8.28 -27.53 -16.04
C GLN A 42 -6.94 -28.15 -15.64
N VAL A 43 -5.96 -27.28 -15.42
CA VAL A 43 -4.67 -27.60 -14.81
C VAL A 43 -4.52 -26.68 -13.61
N HIS A 44 -4.33 -27.25 -12.43
CA HIS A 44 -4.12 -26.50 -11.20
C HIS A 44 -2.65 -26.58 -10.81
N LEU A 45 -2.04 -25.43 -10.56
CA LEU A 45 -0.65 -25.29 -10.12
C LEU A 45 -0.63 -24.42 -8.87
N THR A 46 -0.39 -25.04 -7.72
CA THR A 46 -0.26 -24.37 -6.44
C THR A 46 1.22 -24.21 -6.11
N HIS A 47 1.72 -22.98 -6.16
CA HIS A 47 3.10 -22.64 -5.82
C HIS A 47 3.22 -22.29 -4.33
N MET A 48 4.13 -22.97 -3.64
CA MET A 48 4.50 -22.72 -2.25
C MET A 48 6.01 -22.50 -2.17
N LYS A 49 6.51 -22.06 -1.01
CA LYS A 49 7.96 -21.96 -0.80
C LYS A 49 8.58 -23.36 -0.93
N ASP A 50 9.51 -23.51 -1.87
CA ASP A 50 10.26 -24.75 -2.15
C ASP A 50 9.42 -25.98 -2.58
N VAL A 51 8.11 -25.82 -2.82
CA VAL A 51 7.18 -26.89 -3.22
C VAL A 51 6.20 -26.39 -4.29
N THR A 52 5.89 -27.21 -5.28
CA THR A 52 4.80 -26.98 -6.25
C THR A 52 3.90 -28.20 -6.33
N LEU A 53 2.60 -27.99 -6.13
CA LEU A 53 1.59 -29.04 -6.27
C LEU A 53 0.85 -28.82 -7.59
N ALA A 54 0.95 -29.78 -8.50
CA ALA A 54 0.28 -29.76 -9.78
C ALA A 54 -0.81 -30.84 -9.83
N VAL A 55 -1.98 -30.47 -10.34
CA VAL A 55 -3.05 -31.40 -10.63
C VAL A 55 -3.50 -31.21 -12.07
N MET A 56 -3.36 -32.27 -12.86
CA MET A 56 -3.79 -32.32 -14.25
C MET A 56 -4.83 -33.42 -14.39
N CYS A 57 -5.91 -33.19 -15.13
CA CYS A 57 -6.93 -34.22 -15.33
C CYS A 57 -6.79 -34.88 -16.71
N GLY A 58 -6.82 -36.22 -16.73
CA GLY A 58 -6.90 -37.01 -17.96
C GLY A 58 -8.35 -37.22 -18.41
N GLN A 59 -8.55 -38.19 -19.32
CA GLN A 59 -9.89 -38.59 -19.75
C GLN A 59 -10.78 -38.95 -18.56
N GLN A 60 -12.07 -38.61 -18.66
CA GLN A 60 -13.08 -38.84 -17.61
C GLN A 60 -12.79 -38.09 -16.29
N ASP A 61 -12.20 -36.89 -16.34
CA ASP A 61 -11.92 -36.06 -15.16
C ASP A 61 -11.02 -36.74 -14.11
N ARG A 62 -10.18 -37.70 -14.52
CA ARG A 62 -9.31 -38.44 -13.59
C ARG A 62 -8.08 -37.61 -13.20
N PRO A 63 -7.90 -37.23 -11.92
CA PRO A 63 -6.79 -36.36 -11.51
C PRO A 63 -5.47 -37.11 -11.41
N PHE A 64 -4.43 -36.53 -12.00
CA PHE A 64 -3.02 -36.85 -11.86
C PHE A 64 -2.38 -35.80 -10.97
N TRP A 65 -1.87 -36.24 -9.83
CA TRP A 65 -1.26 -35.43 -8.80
C TRP A 65 0.26 -35.45 -8.98
N PHE A 66 0.90 -34.29 -8.83
CA PHE A 66 2.34 -34.15 -8.79
C PHE A 66 2.72 -33.19 -7.66
N CYS A 67 3.48 -33.65 -6.67
CA CYS A 67 4.07 -32.83 -5.63
C CYS A 67 5.57 -32.71 -5.91
N PHE A 68 5.96 -31.61 -6.54
CA PHE A 68 7.36 -31.24 -6.76
C PHE A 68 7.91 -30.56 -5.52
N PHE A 69 9.08 -30.96 -5.04
CA PHE A 69 9.72 -30.37 -3.86
C PHE A 69 11.21 -30.21 -4.08
N LYS A 70 11.79 -29.16 -3.49
CA LYS A 70 13.23 -28.89 -3.54
C LYS A 70 13.98 -29.84 -2.61
N LEU A 71 15.10 -30.38 -3.10
CA LEU A 71 15.99 -31.20 -2.29
C LEU A 71 16.90 -30.32 -1.43
N GLU A 72 17.20 -30.74 -0.20
CA GLU A 72 18.15 -30.04 0.67
C GLU A 72 19.55 -29.96 0.05
N LYS A 73 19.94 -31.01 -0.67
CA LYS A 73 21.19 -31.07 -1.43
C LYS A 73 20.91 -31.63 -2.83
N PRO A 74 21.43 -31.01 -3.90
CA PRO A 74 21.34 -31.55 -5.24
C PRO A 74 22.02 -32.93 -5.32
N HIS A 75 21.36 -33.87 -6.00
CA HIS A 75 21.97 -35.15 -6.36
C HIS A 75 22.57 -35.06 -7.76
N TYR A 76 23.72 -35.69 -7.95
CA TYR A 76 24.36 -35.79 -9.25
C TYR A 76 24.37 -37.24 -9.70
N GLY A 77 24.02 -37.43 -10.96
CA GLY A 77 24.09 -38.70 -11.65
C GLY A 77 22.75 -39.45 -11.72
N ILE A 78 22.75 -40.52 -12.50
CA ILE A 78 21.53 -41.33 -12.78
C ILE A 78 21.10 -42.27 -11.65
N ARG A 79 21.96 -42.47 -10.64
CA ARG A 79 21.66 -43.34 -9.49
C ARG A 79 21.07 -42.50 -8.35
N LEU A 80 19.79 -42.23 -8.47
CA LEU A 80 19.04 -41.48 -7.45
C LEU A 80 18.75 -42.34 -6.21
N PRO A 81 18.73 -41.75 -5.01
CA PRO A 81 18.30 -42.45 -3.81
C PRO A 81 16.84 -42.88 -3.93
N ARG A 82 16.52 -44.05 -3.39
CA ARG A 82 15.13 -44.51 -3.30
C ARG A 82 14.50 -43.97 -2.02
N TYR A 83 13.40 -43.25 -2.17
CA TYR A 83 12.56 -42.84 -1.07
C TYR A 83 11.79 -44.04 -0.51
N SER A 84 11.69 -44.11 0.82
CA SER A 84 10.82 -45.06 1.48
C SER A 84 9.37 -44.57 1.47
N LYS A 85 8.41 -45.45 1.82
CA LYS A 85 7.01 -45.04 2.01
C LYS A 85 6.84 -44.05 3.17
N ASP A 86 7.69 -44.14 4.19
CA ASP A 86 7.65 -43.22 5.33
C ASP A 86 8.13 -41.82 4.93
N ASP A 87 9.10 -41.73 4.01
CA ASP A 87 9.53 -40.44 3.44
C ASP A 87 8.44 -39.83 2.56
N GLU A 88 7.76 -40.64 1.74
CA GLU A 88 6.60 -40.21 0.96
C GLU A 88 5.50 -39.64 1.87
N LEU A 89 5.10 -40.39 2.90
CA LEU A 89 4.08 -39.95 3.87
C LEU A 89 4.47 -38.64 4.54
N ARG A 90 5.72 -38.51 5.02
CA ARG A 90 6.21 -37.29 5.67
C ARG A 90 6.09 -36.07 4.75
N ILE A 91 6.49 -36.21 3.49
CA ILE A 91 6.42 -35.11 2.50
C ILE A 91 4.97 -34.78 2.16
N VAL A 92 4.10 -35.79 2.00
CA VAL A 92 2.68 -35.57 1.73
C VAL A 92 2.00 -34.89 2.92
N GLU A 93 2.22 -35.33 4.15
CA GLU A 93 1.61 -34.74 5.35
C GLU A 93 2.01 -33.29 5.57
N GLN A 94 3.28 -32.94 5.31
CA GLN A 94 3.76 -31.56 5.34
C GLN A 94 2.99 -30.65 4.37
N ASN A 95 2.57 -31.19 3.23
CA ASN A 95 1.93 -30.46 2.14
C ASN A 95 0.42 -30.72 2.02
N ALA A 96 -0.17 -31.56 2.87
CA ALA A 96 -1.55 -32.02 2.77
C ALA A 96 -2.59 -30.89 2.92
N LYS A 97 -2.19 -29.77 3.51
CA LYS A 97 -3.04 -28.58 3.71
C LYS A 97 -3.00 -27.62 2.52
N ALA A 98 -2.25 -27.92 1.47
CA ALA A 98 -2.17 -27.09 0.28
C ALA A 98 -3.53 -27.04 -0.43
N GLN A 99 -4.00 -25.83 -0.73
CA GLN A 99 -5.25 -25.64 -1.46
C GLN A 99 -5.03 -25.86 -2.96
N ILE A 100 -5.85 -26.73 -3.54
CA ILE A 100 -5.80 -27.10 -4.97
C ILE A 100 -6.72 -26.21 -5.79
N THR A 101 -7.93 -25.97 -5.28
CA THR A 101 -8.90 -25.10 -5.92
C THR A 101 -9.19 -23.94 -4.98
N GLU A 102 -9.43 -22.77 -5.56
CA GLU A 102 -9.88 -21.61 -4.78
C GLU A 102 -11.39 -21.70 -4.46
N GLN A 103 -12.10 -22.69 -5.00
CA GLN A 103 -13.55 -22.85 -4.78
C GLN A 103 -13.82 -23.44 -3.40
N PHE A 104 -14.76 -22.85 -2.67
CA PHE A 104 -15.11 -23.30 -1.32
C PHE A 104 -16.48 -23.96 -1.20
N TYR A 105 -17.06 -24.37 -2.32
CA TYR A 105 -18.34 -25.06 -2.37
C TYR A 105 -18.35 -26.15 -3.42
N PHE A 106 -19.17 -27.18 -3.19
CA PHE A 106 -19.38 -28.30 -4.08
C PHE A 106 -20.82 -28.76 -4.01
N GLU A 107 -21.52 -28.75 -5.15
CA GLU A 107 -22.94 -29.06 -5.24
C GLU A 107 -23.77 -28.30 -4.20
N ARG A 108 -24.24 -28.99 -3.15
CA ARG A 108 -25.06 -28.43 -2.07
C ARG A 108 -24.29 -28.23 -0.77
N ILE A 109 -22.97 -28.36 -0.80
CA ILE A 109 -22.06 -28.22 0.35
C ILE A 109 -21.25 -26.93 0.17
N CYS A 110 -21.14 -26.12 1.22
CA CYS A 110 -20.37 -24.88 1.24
C CYS A 110 -19.52 -24.81 2.52
N LEU A 111 -18.27 -24.39 2.39
CA LEU A 111 -17.33 -24.18 3.48
C LEU A 111 -17.42 -22.72 3.96
N VAL A 112 -17.35 -22.53 5.28
CA VAL A 112 -17.48 -21.21 5.92
C VAL A 112 -16.43 -21.05 7.02
N GLY A 113 -15.79 -19.88 7.09
CA GLY A 113 -14.81 -19.57 8.13
C GLY A 113 -13.50 -20.36 7.98
N ASP A 114 -13.01 -20.91 9.09
CA ASP A 114 -11.70 -21.57 9.18
C ASP A 114 -11.56 -22.83 8.32
N SER A 115 -12.66 -23.43 7.85
CA SER A 115 -12.63 -24.56 6.93
C SER A 115 -12.15 -24.18 5.53
N VAL A 116 -12.16 -22.88 5.19
CA VAL A 116 -11.71 -22.36 3.90
C VAL A 116 -10.59 -21.32 4.03
N HIS A 117 -10.66 -20.44 5.03
CA HIS A 117 -9.74 -19.31 5.17
C HIS A 117 -9.18 -19.29 6.58
N LYS A 118 -7.98 -19.86 6.75
CA LYS A 118 -7.34 -19.96 8.06
C LYS A 118 -6.55 -18.69 8.38
N PHE A 119 -6.94 -18.02 9.44
CA PHE A 119 -6.32 -16.80 9.92
C PHE A 119 -5.19 -17.10 10.89
N ASN A 120 -4.19 -16.21 10.96
CA ASN A 120 -3.36 -16.14 12.15
C ASN A 120 -4.21 -15.54 13.30
N PRO A 121 -4.23 -16.15 14.50
CA PRO A 121 -5.11 -15.71 15.60
C PRO A 121 -4.80 -14.30 16.12
N ILE A 122 -3.63 -13.72 15.83
CA ILE A 122 -3.19 -12.44 16.40
C ILE A 122 -4.15 -11.28 16.10
N SER A 123 -4.82 -11.29 14.94
CA SER A 123 -5.75 -10.24 14.57
C SER A 123 -7.15 -10.40 15.16
N GLY A 124 -7.47 -11.57 15.72
CA GLY A 124 -8.83 -11.92 16.16
C GLY A 124 -9.87 -11.95 15.03
N GLN A 125 -9.47 -11.88 13.76
CA GLN A 125 -10.40 -11.72 12.63
C GLN A 125 -11.04 -13.02 12.11
N GLY A 126 -10.56 -14.20 12.56
CA GLY A 126 -11.10 -15.48 12.09
C GLY A 126 -12.61 -15.63 12.37
N GLY A 127 -13.02 -15.43 13.63
CA GLY A 127 -14.42 -15.48 14.04
C GLY A 127 -15.28 -14.40 13.37
N ASN A 128 -14.79 -13.16 13.33
CA ASN A 128 -15.46 -12.04 12.67
C ASN A 128 -15.71 -12.33 11.18
N SER A 129 -14.69 -12.80 10.46
CA SER A 129 -14.80 -13.16 9.04
C SER A 129 -15.72 -14.37 8.80
N ALA A 130 -15.76 -15.32 9.74
CA ALA A 130 -16.71 -16.44 9.68
C ALA A 130 -18.15 -15.95 9.79
N ILE A 131 -18.44 -15.03 10.73
CA ILE A 131 -19.75 -14.38 10.87
C ILE A 131 -20.09 -13.60 9.59
N GLU A 132 -19.18 -12.76 9.08
CA GLU A 132 -19.41 -12.03 7.81
C GLU A 132 -19.76 -12.96 6.64
N THR A 133 -19.09 -14.11 6.56
CA THR A 133 -19.32 -15.09 5.48
C THR A 133 -20.66 -15.82 5.67
N ALA A 134 -21.00 -16.18 6.90
CA ALA A 134 -22.29 -16.77 7.23
C ALA A 134 -23.45 -15.79 6.94
N THR A 135 -23.30 -14.52 7.29
CA THR A 135 -24.26 -13.46 6.97
C THR A 135 -24.44 -13.29 5.47
N CYS A 136 -23.34 -13.20 4.70
CA CYS A 136 -23.39 -13.11 3.24
C CYS A 136 -24.11 -14.30 2.62
N LEU A 137 -23.82 -15.51 3.10
CA LEU A 137 -24.43 -16.74 2.64
C LEU A 137 -25.93 -16.78 2.94
N ALA A 138 -26.32 -16.46 4.18
CA ALA A 138 -27.72 -16.43 4.62
C ALA A 138 -28.54 -15.42 3.81
N ASP A 139 -28.01 -14.23 3.58
CA ASP A 139 -28.62 -13.20 2.77
C ASP A 139 -28.86 -13.66 1.32
N ASN A 140 -27.85 -14.29 0.71
CA ASN A 140 -27.98 -14.77 -0.68
C ASN A 140 -28.95 -15.95 -0.79
N LEU A 141 -28.96 -16.85 0.20
CA LEU A 141 -29.93 -17.95 0.29
C LEU A 141 -31.34 -17.42 0.46
N PHE A 142 -31.56 -16.48 1.38
CA PHE A 142 -32.87 -15.89 1.65
C PHE A 142 -33.42 -15.15 0.43
N ALA A 143 -32.57 -14.38 -0.27
CA ALA A 143 -32.95 -13.72 -1.52
C ALA A 143 -33.36 -14.74 -2.61
N ALA A 144 -32.58 -15.81 -2.80
CA ALA A 144 -32.90 -16.84 -3.78
C ALA A 144 -34.19 -17.60 -3.42
N LEU A 145 -34.40 -17.92 -2.14
CA LEU A 145 -35.61 -18.59 -1.66
C LEU A 145 -36.86 -17.75 -1.88
N ASN A 146 -36.80 -16.44 -1.61
CA ASN A 146 -37.94 -15.53 -1.83
C ASN A 146 -38.25 -15.31 -3.31
N ALA A 147 -37.26 -15.44 -4.19
CA ALA A 147 -37.46 -15.38 -5.63
C ALA A 147 -38.04 -16.69 -6.21
N SER A 148 -37.93 -17.81 -5.48
CA SER A 148 -38.44 -19.12 -5.90
C SER A 148 -39.93 -19.27 -5.56
N ARG A 149 -40.74 -19.70 -6.52
CA ARG A 149 -42.20 -19.92 -6.32
C ARG A 149 -42.48 -20.99 -5.28
N ASP A 150 -41.72 -22.08 -5.31
CA ASP A 150 -41.95 -23.25 -4.46
C ASP A 150 -41.16 -23.20 -3.15
N LYS A 151 -40.47 -22.08 -2.87
CA LYS A 151 -39.52 -21.93 -1.73
C LYS A 151 -38.48 -23.05 -1.64
N ALA A 152 -38.20 -23.69 -2.76
CA ALA A 152 -37.18 -24.71 -2.92
C ALA A 152 -36.16 -24.24 -3.95
N LEU A 153 -34.90 -24.63 -3.73
CA LEU A 153 -33.80 -24.34 -4.64
C LEU A 153 -33.22 -25.64 -5.20
N ASP A 154 -33.13 -25.71 -6.52
CA ASP A 154 -32.40 -26.77 -7.19
C ASP A 154 -30.88 -26.63 -6.96
N THR A 155 -30.12 -27.64 -7.38
CA THR A 155 -28.67 -27.67 -7.18
C THR A 155 -27.95 -26.57 -7.96
N ALA A 156 -28.45 -26.17 -9.14
CA ALA A 156 -27.83 -25.11 -9.94
C ALA A 156 -28.02 -23.73 -9.28
N GLN A 157 -29.22 -23.47 -8.75
CA GLN A 157 -29.55 -22.26 -8.01
C GLN A 157 -28.71 -22.15 -6.72
N ILE A 158 -28.54 -23.24 -5.99
CA ILE A 158 -27.66 -23.27 -4.80
C ILE A 158 -26.21 -22.99 -5.18
N ARG A 159 -25.70 -23.60 -6.26
CA ARG A 159 -24.35 -23.32 -6.76
C ARG A 159 -24.18 -21.84 -7.11
N ASN A 160 -25.18 -21.19 -7.70
CA ASN A 160 -25.15 -19.76 -7.99
C ASN A 160 -25.11 -18.92 -6.71
N VAL A 161 -25.87 -19.28 -5.68
CA VAL A 161 -25.81 -18.63 -4.35
C VAL A 161 -24.43 -18.75 -3.72
N PHE A 162 -23.83 -19.94 -3.76
CA PHE A 162 -22.48 -20.15 -3.23
C PHE A 162 -21.42 -19.38 -4.06
N ALA A 163 -21.55 -19.37 -5.38
CA ALA A 163 -20.68 -18.60 -6.27
C ALA A 163 -20.73 -17.10 -5.96
N ALA A 164 -21.94 -16.54 -5.76
CA ALA A 164 -22.14 -15.14 -5.40
C ALA A 164 -21.56 -14.80 -4.01
N THR A 165 -21.69 -15.72 -3.06
CA THR A 165 -21.09 -15.57 -1.73
C THR A 165 -19.57 -15.57 -1.81
N GLN A 166 -18.99 -16.47 -2.60
CA GLN A 166 -17.55 -16.53 -2.86
C GLN A 166 -17.02 -15.28 -3.56
N SER A 167 -17.67 -14.81 -4.62
CA SER A 167 -17.23 -13.60 -5.33
C SER A 167 -17.26 -12.37 -4.43
N THR A 168 -18.22 -12.31 -3.50
CA THR A 168 -18.35 -11.20 -2.54
C THR A 168 -17.26 -11.25 -1.45
N ARG A 169 -16.95 -12.44 -0.92
CA ARG A 169 -16.04 -12.59 0.22
C ARG A 169 -14.57 -12.71 -0.15
N ARG A 170 -14.23 -13.32 -1.31
CA ARG A 170 -12.86 -13.78 -1.63
C ARG A 170 -11.79 -12.70 -1.45
N ALA A 171 -11.93 -11.56 -2.13
CA ALA A 171 -10.90 -10.53 -2.14
C ALA A 171 -10.62 -9.98 -0.73
N ARG A 172 -11.69 -9.73 0.04
CA ARG A 172 -11.60 -9.23 1.41
C ARG A 172 -10.97 -10.26 2.34
N THR A 173 -11.45 -11.51 2.31
CA THR A 173 -10.91 -12.53 3.20
C THR A 173 -9.43 -12.81 2.92
N GLN A 174 -9.01 -12.85 1.65
CA GLN A 174 -7.59 -12.97 1.28
C GLN A 174 -6.75 -11.80 1.83
N ALA A 175 -7.25 -10.57 1.72
CA ALA A 175 -6.59 -9.40 2.27
C ALA A 175 -6.44 -9.48 3.80
N LEU A 176 -7.49 -9.88 4.52
CA LEU A 176 -7.47 -10.00 5.98
C LEU A 176 -6.56 -11.15 6.46
N VAL A 177 -6.53 -12.29 5.76
CA VAL A 177 -5.59 -13.39 6.05
C VAL A 177 -4.15 -12.90 5.88
N LYS A 178 -3.85 -12.23 4.76
CA LYS A 178 -2.51 -11.65 4.52
C LYS A 178 -2.13 -10.63 5.59
N ALA A 179 -3.06 -9.76 5.98
CA ALA A 179 -2.85 -8.78 7.04
C ALA A 179 -2.54 -9.44 8.39
N SER A 180 -3.24 -10.52 8.74
CA SER A 180 -2.99 -11.28 9.98
C SER A 180 -1.58 -11.89 10.02
N ILE A 181 -1.09 -12.39 8.89
CA ILE A 181 0.28 -12.93 8.78
C ILE A 181 1.31 -11.81 8.92
N THR A 182 1.08 -10.67 8.27
CA THR A 182 1.95 -9.49 8.40
C THR A 182 2.02 -9.00 9.85
N ALA A 183 0.88 -8.92 10.54
CA ALA A 183 0.83 -8.52 11.95
C ALA A 183 1.63 -9.49 12.84
N GLN A 184 1.54 -10.80 12.58
CA GLN A 184 2.36 -11.80 13.27
C GLN A 184 3.86 -11.57 13.02
N ARG A 185 4.26 -11.30 11.79
CA ARG A 185 5.67 -11.05 11.44
C ARG A 185 6.25 -9.83 12.15
N ILE A 186 5.44 -8.76 12.27
CA ILE A 186 5.79 -7.57 13.04
C ILE A 186 6.00 -7.96 14.51
N SER A 187 5.02 -8.65 15.11
CA SER A 187 5.04 -9.01 16.54
C SER A 187 6.13 -10.03 16.88
N ALA A 188 6.51 -10.88 15.93
CA ALA A 188 7.57 -11.87 16.09
C ALA A 188 8.96 -11.32 15.76
N TRP A 189 9.08 -10.05 15.38
CA TRP A 189 10.35 -9.41 15.00
C TRP A 189 11.12 -10.23 13.96
N GLU A 190 10.44 -10.68 12.89
CA GLU A 190 11.03 -11.56 11.87
C GLU A 190 12.34 -11.01 11.26
N ASN A 191 12.52 -9.68 11.29
CA ASN A 191 13.79 -9.04 10.99
C ASN A 191 14.02 -7.78 11.86
N ALA A 192 15.24 -7.25 11.83
CA ALA A 192 15.65 -6.09 12.62
C ALA A 192 14.83 -4.83 12.32
N ALA A 193 14.35 -4.65 11.08
CA ALA A 193 13.54 -3.49 10.71
C ALA A 193 12.15 -3.57 11.36
N LEU A 194 11.51 -4.74 11.36
CA LEU A 194 10.22 -4.95 12.05
C LEU A 194 10.36 -4.79 13.57
N LYS A 195 11.47 -5.26 14.15
CA LYS A 195 11.79 -4.99 15.57
C LYS A 195 11.90 -3.50 15.86
N PHE A 196 12.59 -2.75 15.00
CA PHE A 196 12.71 -1.30 15.16
C PHE A 196 11.35 -0.61 15.05
N LEU A 197 10.52 -1.01 14.07
CA LEU A 197 9.18 -0.48 13.90
C LEU A 197 8.33 -0.71 15.16
N ASP A 198 8.31 -1.94 15.67
CA ASP A 198 7.50 -2.30 16.84
C ASP A 198 8.01 -1.66 18.14
N THR A 199 9.33 -1.64 18.38
CA THR A 199 9.90 -1.17 19.65
C THR A 199 10.17 0.33 19.70
N ARG A 200 10.36 1.00 18.55
CA ARG A 200 10.76 2.41 18.48
C ARG A 200 9.74 3.29 17.78
N VAL A 201 9.02 2.80 16.78
CA VAL A 201 8.06 3.62 16.03
C VAL A 201 6.67 3.51 16.66
N ALA A 202 6.14 2.30 16.83
CA ALA A 202 4.78 2.06 17.32
C ALA A 202 4.46 2.75 18.66
N PRO A 203 5.33 2.76 19.69
CA PRO A 203 5.04 3.43 20.97
C PRO A 203 4.99 4.95 20.89
N ARG A 204 5.41 5.55 19.77
CA ARG A 204 5.38 7.00 19.54
C ARG A 204 4.19 7.42 18.69
N LEU A 205 3.34 6.48 18.27
CA LEU A 205 2.13 6.78 17.52
C LEU A 205 1.04 7.17 18.49
N ASP A 206 0.28 8.21 18.15
CA ASP A 206 -0.87 8.57 18.95
C ASP A 206 -1.97 7.52 18.82
N THR A 207 -2.81 7.47 19.85
CA THR A 207 -3.91 6.53 19.98
C THR A 207 -4.82 6.54 18.75
N GLU A 208 -5.10 7.70 18.15
CA GLU A 208 -5.93 7.84 16.96
C GLU A 208 -5.37 7.07 15.76
N VAL A 209 -4.05 7.08 15.55
CA VAL A 209 -3.42 6.35 14.44
C VAL A 209 -3.54 4.84 14.65
N VAL A 210 -3.39 4.39 15.89
CA VAL A 210 -3.53 2.98 16.26
C VAL A 210 -4.99 2.51 16.11
N ILE A 211 -5.95 3.35 16.53
CA ILE A 211 -7.38 3.09 16.34
C ILE A 211 -7.70 2.96 14.85
N ASP A 212 -7.23 3.88 14.01
CA ASP A 212 -7.49 3.82 12.58
C ASP A 212 -6.95 2.52 11.95
N GLN A 213 -5.73 2.12 12.32
CA GLN A 213 -5.13 0.88 11.85
C GLN A 213 -5.91 -0.36 12.34
N ALA A 214 -6.43 -0.33 13.57
CA ALA A 214 -7.25 -1.41 14.13
C ALA A 214 -8.66 -1.48 13.51
N SER A 215 -9.21 -0.34 13.06
CA SER A 215 -10.54 -0.25 12.46
C SER A 215 -10.58 -0.59 10.96
N GLU A 216 -9.47 -0.44 10.23
CA GLU A 216 -9.36 -0.79 8.80
C GLU A 216 -9.88 -2.20 8.44
N PRO A 217 -9.57 -3.28 9.17
CA PRO A 217 -10.16 -4.58 8.88
C PRO A 217 -11.66 -4.66 9.18
N ILE A 218 -12.26 -3.73 9.92
CA ILE A 218 -13.64 -3.79 10.41
C ILE A 218 -14.61 -3.05 9.48
N VAL A 219 -14.25 -1.85 9.01
CA VAL A 219 -15.17 -0.93 8.31
C VAL A 219 -15.78 -1.48 7.01
N GLY A 220 -15.09 -2.41 6.34
CA GLY A 220 -15.56 -3.04 5.10
C GLY A 220 -16.35 -4.33 5.34
N ALA A 221 -16.85 -4.56 6.55
CA ALA A 221 -17.57 -5.77 6.91
C ALA A 221 -18.89 -5.92 6.14
N VAL A 222 -19.29 -7.18 5.91
CA VAL A 222 -20.57 -7.46 5.24
C VAL A 222 -21.73 -7.11 6.18
N ARG A 223 -22.59 -6.19 5.72
CA ARG A 223 -23.88 -5.91 6.33
C ARG A 223 -24.95 -6.87 5.82
N SER A 224 -25.79 -7.38 6.72
CA SER A 224 -27.02 -8.09 6.33
C SER A 224 -28.07 -7.13 5.78
N ARG A 225 -28.73 -7.54 4.71
CA ARG A 225 -29.87 -6.85 4.08
C ARG A 225 -31.20 -7.12 4.78
N PHE A 226 -31.26 -8.15 5.62
CA PHE A 226 -32.51 -8.63 6.20
C PHE A 226 -32.58 -8.54 7.73
N LEU A 227 -31.44 -8.40 8.40
CA LEU A 227 -31.40 -8.18 9.85
C LEU A 227 -31.45 -6.67 10.19
N PRO A 228 -32.04 -6.31 11.34
CA PRO A 228 -32.08 -4.92 11.78
C PRO A 228 -30.67 -4.40 12.07
N LEU A 229 -30.44 -3.12 11.79
CA LEU A 229 -29.19 -2.44 12.07
C LEU A 229 -29.10 -2.01 13.53
N SER A 230 -27.91 -2.15 14.12
CA SER A 230 -27.59 -1.48 15.37
C SER A 230 -27.44 0.03 15.14
N THR A 231 -27.98 0.84 16.04
CA THR A 231 -27.88 2.31 16.02
C THR A 231 -26.83 2.85 16.97
N SER A 232 -25.88 1.99 17.39
CA SER A 232 -24.85 2.37 18.37
C SER A 232 -23.96 3.48 17.80
N PRO A 233 -23.72 4.57 18.56
CA PRO A 233 -22.90 5.67 18.09
C PRO A 233 -21.45 5.22 17.89
N HIS A 234 -20.86 5.59 16.76
CA HIS A 234 -19.49 5.27 16.42
C HIS A 234 -18.87 6.41 15.59
N THR A 235 -17.56 6.61 15.72
CA THR A 235 -16.85 7.74 15.09
C THR A 235 -16.31 7.40 13.71
N ILE A 236 -15.95 6.13 13.49
CA ILE A 236 -15.46 5.64 12.20
C ILE A 236 -16.63 4.96 11.49
N PRO A 237 -17.14 5.52 10.39
CA PRO A 237 -18.26 4.96 9.67
C PRO A 237 -17.86 3.68 8.94
N TYR A 238 -18.80 2.75 8.80
CA TYR A 238 -18.66 1.62 7.89
C TYR A 238 -18.72 2.08 6.44
N ASP A 239 -18.14 1.29 5.52
CA ASP A 239 -18.07 1.65 4.10
C ASP A 239 -19.45 1.82 3.44
N ASP A 240 -20.48 1.18 3.98
CA ASP A 240 -21.86 1.24 3.50
C ASP A 240 -22.69 2.40 4.09
N GLU A 241 -22.19 3.05 5.14
CA GLU A 241 -22.78 4.27 5.72
C GLU A 241 -22.31 5.53 4.99
N LEU A 242 -21.23 5.43 4.22
CA LEU A 242 -20.72 6.52 3.39
C LEU A 242 -21.64 6.75 2.18
N HIS A 243 -21.87 8.02 1.83
CA HIS A 243 -22.62 8.39 0.61
C HIS A 243 -22.09 7.70 -0.66
N HIS A 244 -20.77 7.47 -0.71
CA HIS A 244 -20.10 6.73 -1.77
C HIS A 244 -19.06 5.80 -1.16
N ALA A 245 -19.14 4.52 -1.52
CA ALA A 245 -18.14 3.53 -1.14
C ALA A 245 -16.74 3.99 -1.61
N PRO A 246 -15.68 3.77 -0.80
CA PRO A 246 -14.33 4.18 -1.16
C PRO A 246 -13.88 3.46 -2.43
N ARG A 247 -13.45 4.25 -3.42
CA ARG A 247 -12.90 3.72 -4.69
C ARG A 247 -11.40 3.97 -4.75
N PRO A 248 -10.63 3.04 -5.35
CA PRO A 248 -9.21 3.26 -5.56
C PRO A 248 -8.98 4.47 -6.45
N ARG A 249 -8.28 5.48 -5.93
CA ARG A 249 -8.03 6.77 -6.60
C ARG A 249 -6.87 6.70 -7.61
N LYS A 250 -6.73 5.63 -8.39
CA LYS A 250 -5.56 5.43 -9.26
C LYS A 250 -5.41 6.54 -10.31
N LEU A 251 -6.50 6.84 -11.03
CA LEU A 251 -6.48 7.87 -12.07
C LEU A 251 -6.30 9.27 -11.49
N SER A 252 -7.05 9.61 -10.44
CA SER A 252 -6.92 10.93 -9.81
C SER A 252 -5.56 11.13 -9.15
N LEU A 253 -4.97 10.08 -8.56
CA LEU A 253 -3.59 10.10 -8.05
C LEU A 253 -2.59 10.35 -9.18
N LEU A 254 -2.72 9.66 -10.32
CA LEU A 254 -1.86 9.88 -11.49
C LEU A 254 -1.98 11.30 -12.04
N VAL A 255 -3.21 11.80 -12.18
CA VAL A 255 -3.48 13.17 -12.67
C VAL A 255 -2.91 14.21 -11.71
N ALA A 256 -3.17 14.08 -10.40
CA ALA A 256 -2.62 15.00 -9.39
C ALA A 256 -1.09 14.96 -9.38
N THR A 257 -0.49 13.76 -9.43
CA THR A 257 0.96 13.58 -9.51
C THR A 257 1.53 14.25 -10.75
N GLY A 258 0.95 14.01 -11.92
CA GLY A 258 1.38 14.64 -13.16
C GLY A 258 1.24 16.16 -13.14
N ALA A 259 0.15 16.68 -12.55
CA ALA A 259 -0.07 18.11 -12.39
C ALA A 259 1.00 18.76 -11.47
N TYR A 260 1.27 18.20 -10.30
CA TYR A 260 2.29 18.73 -9.39
C TYR A 260 3.71 18.65 -9.97
N LEU A 261 4.04 17.55 -10.66
CA LEU A 261 5.33 17.42 -11.36
C LEU A 261 5.45 18.40 -12.53
N GLY A 262 4.37 18.62 -13.28
CA GLY A 262 4.32 19.63 -14.34
C GLY A 262 4.50 21.04 -13.81
N LEU A 263 3.80 21.40 -12.73
CA LEU A 263 3.97 22.69 -12.06
C LEU A 263 5.39 22.87 -11.50
N LEU A 264 5.98 21.81 -10.95
CA LEU A 264 7.37 21.83 -10.49
C LEU A 264 8.34 22.08 -11.66
N ALA A 265 8.14 21.42 -12.79
CA ALA A 265 8.96 21.61 -13.99
C ALA A 265 8.84 23.04 -14.56
N ILE A 266 7.62 23.58 -14.62
CA ILE A 266 7.36 24.98 -15.03
C ILE A 266 8.06 25.94 -14.06
N GLY A 267 7.93 25.68 -12.76
CA GLY A 267 8.65 26.43 -11.73
C GLY A 267 10.14 26.43 -11.99
N ILE A 268 10.77 25.25 -12.09
CA ILE A 268 12.23 25.11 -12.30
C ILE A 268 12.65 25.84 -13.58
N TYR A 269 11.85 25.74 -14.65
CA TYR A 269 12.14 26.42 -15.90
C TYR A 269 12.14 27.94 -15.76
N HIS A 270 11.11 28.52 -15.13
CA HIS A 270 10.96 29.98 -15.03
C HIS A 270 11.75 30.64 -13.90
N LEU A 271 11.93 29.95 -12.76
CA LEU A 271 12.57 30.52 -11.58
C LEU A 271 14.06 30.17 -11.48
N ALA A 272 14.52 29.08 -12.12
CA ALA A 272 15.93 28.70 -12.11
C ALA A 272 16.55 28.77 -13.51
N TYR A 273 16.03 28.04 -14.50
CA TYR A 273 16.70 27.91 -15.80
C TYR A 273 16.71 29.21 -16.61
N LEU A 274 15.55 29.86 -16.77
CA LEU A 274 15.43 31.06 -17.60
C LEU A 274 16.28 32.22 -17.07
N PRO A 275 16.27 32.56 -15.76
CA PRO A 275 17.11 33.64 -15.21
C PRO A 275 18.60 33.37 -15.29
N LEU A 276 19.02 32.10 -15.15
CA LEU A 276 20.43 31.71 -15.39
C LEU A 276 20.80 31.89 -16.87
N LYS A 277 19.94 31.47 -17.79
CA LYS A 277 20.20 31.55 -19.23
C LYS A 277 20.22 32.99 -19.75
N THR A 278 19.34 33.86 -19.24
CA THR A 278 19.25 35.26 -19.67
C THR A 278 20.25 36.18 -18.95
N GLY A 279 21.04 35.66 -18.00
CA GLY A 279 21.95 36.47 -17.19
C GLY A 279 21.23 37.40 -16.20
N THR A 280 19.90 37.33 -16.11
CA THR A 280 19.10 38.16 -15.20
C THR A 280 19.48 37.92 -13.75
N LEU A 281 19.80 36.66 -13.39
CA LEU A 281 20.21 36.32 -12.04
C LEU A 281 21.56 36.96 -11.66
N GLU A 282 22.54 36.95 -12.57
CA GLU A 282 23.84 37.60 -12.34
C GLU A 282 23.69 39.11 -12.21
N LYS A 283 22.80 39.72 -12.99
CA LYS A 283 22.48 41.14 -12.92
C LYS A 283 21.85 41.51 -11.58
N VAL A 284 20.81 40.79 -11.15
CA VAL A 284 20.15 41.01 -9.85
C VAL A 284 21.12 40.81 -8.68
N LEU A 285 21.95 39.76 -8.72
CA LEU A 285 22.98 39.53 -7.71
C LEU A 285 24.05 40.63 -7.70
N GLY A 286 24.37 41.19 -8.87
CA GLY A 286 25.24 42.36 -9.02
C GLY A 286 24.66 43.59 -8.35
N ASP A 287 23.41 43.93 -8.67
CA ASP A 287 22.67 45.09 -8.12
C ASP A 287 22.51 44.99 -6.59
N ILE A 288 22.27 43.78 -6.07
CA ILE A 288 22.26 43.48 -4.63
C ILE A 288 23.62 43.78 -3.99
N ARG A 289 24.71 43.35 -4.64
CA ARG A 289 26.06 43.51 -4.12
C ARG A 289 26.53 44.96 -4.12
N THR A 290 26.07 45.74 -5.10
CA THR A 290 26.43 47.16 -5.26
C THR A 290 25.45 48.11 -4.56
N LYS A 291 24.29 47.61 -4.09
CA LYS A 291 23.20 48.39 -3.49
C LYS A 291 22.68 49.51 -4.40
N THR A 292 22.78 49.32 -5.71
CA THR A 292 22.45 50.31 -6.74
C THR A 292 21.72 49.64 -7.89
N ILE A 293 20.70 50.32 -8.42
CA ILE A 293 19.95 49.90 -9.62
C ILE A 293 20.49 50.65 -10.83
N GLU A 294 20.28 50.10 -12.04
CA GLU A 294 20.62 50.73 -13.34
C GLU A 294 20.20 52.19 -13.49
N ASP A 295 19.15 52.63 -12.77
CA ASP A 295 18.65 54.02 -12.79
C ASP A 295 19.41 54.97 -11.84
N GLY A 296 20.48 54.49 -11.18
CA GLY A 296 21.33 55.26 -10.26
C GLY A 296 20.74 55.46 -8.86
N SER A 297 19.53 54.94 -8.60
CA SER A 297 18.92 54.92 -7.27
C SER A 297 19.61 53.89 -6.37
N SER A 298 19.91 54.29 -5.14
CA SER A 298 20.40 53.40 -4.08
C SER A 298 19.23 52.88 -3.26
N PHE A 299 19.30 51.63 -2.82
CA PHE A 299 18.30 51.04 -1.95
C PHE A 299 18.92 50.51 -0.67
N THR A 300 18.19 50.64 0.43
CA THR A 300 18.62 50.15 1.75
C THR A 300 18.12 48.73 1.94
N LEU A 301 19.02 47.76 1.95
CA LEU A 301 18.70 46.40 2.41
C LEU A 301 18.45 46.42 3.92
N LEU A 302 17.51 45.59 4.39
CA LEU A 302 17.25 45.36 5.81
C LEU A 302 18.57 44.95 6.51
N ASP A 303 19.07 45.79 7.42
CA ASP A 303 20.36 45.58 8.08
C ASP A 303 20.25 44.52 9.19
N LEU A 304 20.41 43.27 8.77
CA LEU A 304 20.40 42.10 9.64
C LEU A 304 21.80 41.76 10.17
N GLU A 305 22.86 42.47 9.75
CA GLU A 305 24.26 42.20 10.15
C GLU A 305 24.49 42.38 11.66
N SER A 306 23.62 43.11 12.35
CA SER A 306 23.65 43.31 13.80
C SER A 306 23.34 42.04 14.62
N VAL A 307 22.86 40.96 14.00
CA VAL A 307 22.58 39.67 14.66
C VAL A 307 23.63 38.63 14.25
N PRO A 308 24.65 38.35 15.08
CA PRO A 308 25.89 37.66 14.67
C PRO A 308 25.75 36.18 14.23
N ILE A 309 24.55 35.61 14.29
CA ILE A 309 24.26 34.23 13.86
C ILE A 309 23.16 34.20 12.79
N ILE A 310 22.11 34.98 12.99
CA ILE A 310 20.92 35.01 12.13
C ILE A 310 21.14 35.95 10.94
N GLY A 311 21.91 37.02 11.10
CA GLY A 311 22.16 38.05 10.10
C GLY A 311 22.79 37.54 8.80
N PRO A 312 23.93 36.83 8.87
CA PRO A 312 24.57 36.25 7.69
C PRO A 312 23.70 35.17 7.03
N MET A 313 22.87 34.48 7.82
CA MET A 313 21.88 33.56 7.28
C MET A 313 20.77 34.32 6.56
N LEU A 314 20.16 35.35 7.15
CA LEU A 314 19.03 36.10 6.60
C LEU A 314 19.38 37.12 5.49
N ALA A 315 20.66 37.41 5.24
CA ALA A 315 21.08 38.40 4.24
C ALA A 315 20.64 38.08 2.78
N PRO A 316 20.68 36.82 2.28
CA PRO A 316 20.07 36.43 1.01
C PRO A 316 18.52 36.40 1.03
N PHE A 317 17.92 36.52 2.22
CA PHE A 317 16.46 36.55 2.39
C PHE A 317 15.92 37.99 2.32
N ALA A 318 16.70 38.99 2.74
CA ALA A 318 16.42 40.42 2.55
C ALA A 318 16.47 40.86 1.08
N THR A 319 16.95 40.01 0.17
CA THR A 319 16.98 40.26 -1.28
C THR A 319 15.77 39.69 -2.03
N TYR A 320 15.07 38.71 -1.44
CA TYR A 320 13.82 38.16 -1.99
C TYR A 320 12.62 39.07 -1.70
N PHE A 321 12.65 39.75 -0.57
CA PHE A 321 11.79 40.86 -0.26
C PHE A 321 12.68 42.10 -0.34
N PRO A 322 12.75 42.82 -1.48
CA PRO A 322 13.40 44.11 -1.44
C PRO A 322 12.69 44.89 -0.36
N ALA A 323 13.42 45.14 0.72
CA ALA A 323 12.93 45.89 1.86
C ALA A 323 12.36 47.20 1.31
N THR A 324 11.03 47.28 1.25
CA THR A 324 10.21 48.44 1.62
C THR A 324 10.65 49.84 1.15
N GLU A 325 11.44 50.03 0.08
CA GLU A 325 11.98 51.36 -0.23
C GLU A 325 12.05 51.74 -1.72
N PHE A 326 11.29 51.09 -2.62
CA PHE A 326 11.24 51.57 -4.02
C PHE A 326 10.27 52.72 -4.29
N GLY A 327 9.55 53.21 -3.28
CA GLY A 327 8.58 54.30 -3.44
C GLY A 327 7.45 54.02 -4.46
N ASN A 328 7.42 52.82 -5.05
CA ASN A 328 6.52 52.44 -6.12
C ASN A 328 5.37 51.60 -5.54
N LEU A 329 4.17 52.18 -5.55
CA LEU A 329 2.95 51.58 -5.01
C LEU A 329 2.66 50.20 -5.58
N ASP A 330 2.94 49.97 -6.87
CA ASP A 330 2.69 48.70 -7.53
C ASP A 330 3.56 47.57 -6.95
N PHE A 331 4.80 47.88 -6.60
CA PHE A 331 5.72 46.93 -5.98
C PHE A 331 5.32 46.59 -4.54
N TYR A 332 4.82 47.58 -3.79
CA TYR A 332 4.25 47.35 -2.46
C TYR A 332 3.01 46.46 -2.52
N LEU A 333 2.10 46.72 -3.44
CA LEU A 333 0.90 45.91 -3.63
C LEU A 333 1.26 44.48 -4.04
N LEU A 334 2.23 44.30 -4.92
CA LEU A 334 2.72 42.98 -5.34
C LEU A 334 3.38 42.22 -4.17
N THR A 335 4.23 42.88 -3.39
CA THR A 335 4.91 42.28 -2.24
C THR A 335 3.90 41.91 -1.14
N PHE A 336 2.91 42.77 -0.89
CA PHE A 336 1.83 42.51 0.04
C PHE A 336 0.94 41.35 -0.42
N TYR A 337 0.61 41.29 -1.71
CA TYR A 337 -0.14 40.17 -2.30
C TYR A 337 0.63 38.86 -2.14
N LEU A 338 1.90 38.82 -2.54
CA LEU A 338 2.76 37.63 -2.40
C LEU A 338 2.82 37.18 -0.93
N SER A 339 3.02 38.14 -0.03
CA SER A 339 3.02 37.92 1.41
C SER A 339 1.72 37.26 1.90
N ILE A 340 0.55 37.75 1.50
CA ILE A 340 -0.73 37.13 1.89
C ILE A 340 -0.87 35.73 1.29
N SER A 341 -0.48 35.54 0.03
CA SER A 341 -0.54 34.22 -0.61
C SER A 341 0.34 33.18 0.08
N GLU A 342 1.56 33.55 0.46
CA GLU A 342 2.48 32.67 1.20
C GLU A 342 1.93 32.32 2.59
N PHE A 343 1.30 33.28 3.27
CA PHE A 343 0.65 33.05 4.55
C PHE A 343 -0.37 31.92 4.46
N VAL A 344 -1.20 31.90 3.42
CA VAL A 344 -2.20 30.82 3.23
C VAL A 344 -1.53 29.45 3.08
N ILE A 345 -0.41 29.38 2.35
CA ILE A 345 0.33 28.12 2.14
C ILE A 345 0.93 27.63 3.46
N PHE A 346 1.58 28.51 4.23
CA PHE A 346 2.13 28.13 5.54
C PHE A 346 1.04 27.76 6.55
N ALA A 347 -0.14 28.38 6.47
CA ALA A 347 -1.29 28.00 7.30
C ALA A 347 -1.72 26.56 7.01
N ILE A 348 -1.82 26.21 5.72
CA ILE A 348 -2.15 24.85 5.30
C ILE A 348 -1.09 23.87 5.80
N TRP A 349 0.20 24.15 5.59
CA TRP A 349 1.27 23.24 6.02
C TRP A 349 1.27 23.03 7.53
N THR A 350 1.11 24.11 8.29
CA THR A 350 1.05 24.06 9.76
C THR A 350 -0.16 23.26 10.22
N LEU A 351 -1.34 23.54 9.66
CA LEU A 351 -2.57 22.80 9.98
C LEU A 351 -2.45 21.30 9.66
N GLU A 352 -1.93 20.96 8.47
CA GLU A 352 -1.71 19.56 8.08
C GLU A 352 -0.67 18.87 8.97
N SER A 353 0.37 19.58 9.39
CA SER A 353 1.39 19.03 10.28
C SER A 353 0.87 18.66 11.67
N CYS A 354 -0.18 19.35 12.13
CA CYS A 354 -0.85 19.07 13.40
C CYS A 354 -1.85 17.90 13.31
N ARG A 355 -2.17 17.38 12.12
CA ARG A 355 -3.13 16.27 12.00
C ARG A 355 -2.50 14.93 12.38
N ALA A 356 -3.26 14.11 13.10
CA ALA A 356 -2.84 12.76 13.52
C ALA A 356 -2.39 11.89 12.33
N ARG A 357 -3.03 12.04 11.17
CA ARG A 357 -2.71 11.27 9.96
C ARG A 357 -1.27 11.42 9.46
N HIS A 358 -0.58 12.52 9.80
CA HIS A 358 0.75 12.87 9.32
C HIS A 358 1.89 12.61 10.32
N GLN A 359 1.63 11.95 11.46
CA GLN A 359 2.63 11.80 12.52
C GLN A 359 3.96 11.14 12.14
N ILE A 360 3.93 10.22 11.19
CA ILE A 360 5.10 9.49 10.66
C ILE A 360 5.50 10.03 9.26
N SER A 361 4.70 10.94 8.70
CA SER A 361 4.96 11.54 7.39
C SER A 361 5.97 12.68 7.52
N PRO A 362 6.82 12.92 6.49
CA PRO A 362 7.63 14.13 6.41
C PRO A 362 6.81 15.41 6.60
N LEU A 363 5.52 15.39 6.24
CA LEU A 363 4.59 16.52 6.32
C LEU A 363 4.35 17.03 7.75
N ARG A 364 4.75 16.27 8.79
CA ARG A 364 4.77 16.75 10.17
C ARG A 364 5.74 17.92 10.39
N PHE A 365 6.76 18.04 9.56
CA PHE A 365 7.81 19.05 9.72
C PHE A 365 7.52 20.31 8.89
N ALA A 366 6.38 20.97 9.11
CA ALA A 366 5.99 22.18 8.37
C ALA A 366 7.07 23.28 8.40
N LEU A 367 7.75 23.46 9.54
CA LEU A 367 8.86 24.41 9.68
C LEU A 367 10.04 24.09 8.76
N ALA A 368 10.33 22.81 8.50
CA ALA A 368 11.39 22.42 7.59
C ALA A 368 11.03 22.77 6.13
N PHE A 369 9.77 22.54 5.73
CA PHE A 369 9.28 23.00 4.43
C PHE A 369 9.31 24.53 4.35
N GLY A 370 8.94 25.24 5.42
CA GLY A 370 9.08 26.69 5.52
C GLY A 370 10.51 27.16 5.28
N ALA A 371 11.46 26.64 6.06
CA ALA A 371 12.87 26.98 5.92
C ALA A 371 13.43 26.68 4.51
N LEU A 372 13.10 25.52 3.95
CA LEU A 372 13.51 25.16 2.60
C LEU A 372 12.90 26.09 1.54
N SER A 373 11.64 26.47 1.72
CA SER A 373 10.93 27.35 0.77
C SER A 373 11.59 28.73 0.65
N HIS A 374 12.20 29.20 1.74
CA HIS A 374 12.91 30.46 1.74
C HIS A 374 14.30 30.37 1.04
N VAL A 375 14.92 29.18 0.97
CA VAL A 375 16.23 28.98 0.32
C VAL A 375 16.09 28.67 -1.18
N SER A 376 15.06 27.94 -1.59
CA SER A 376 14.91 27.45 -2.96
C SER A 376 13.74 28.05 -3.74
N ALA A 377 13.01 29.00 -3.16
CA ALA A 377 11.69 29.49 -3.58
C ALA A 377 10.51 28.55 -3.20
N ILE A 378 9.42 29.19 -2.75
CA ILE A 378 8.18 28.51 -2.34
C ILE A 378 7.53 27.74 -3.49
N GLY A 379 7.71 28.21 -4.72
CA GLY A 379 7.23 27.58 -5.94
C GLY A 379 7.92 26.28 -6.35
N PHE A 380 8.89 25.76 -5.58
CA PHE A 380 9.34 24.37 -5.70
C PHE A 380 8.87 23.52 -4.53
N ILE A 381 9.00 24.07 -3.33
CA ILE A 381 8.75 23.35 -2.08
C ILE A 381 7.26 23.08 -1.88
N ALA A 382 6.38 23.98 -2.31
CA ALA A 382 4.94 23.77 -2.25
C ALA A 382 4.47 22.58 -3.10
N GLN A 383 5.01 22.45 -4.31
CA GLN A 383 4.68 21.38 -5.24
C GLN A 383 5.16 20.04 -4.68
N LEU A 384 6.36 20.02 -4.08
CA LEU A 384 6.87 18.83 -3.39
C LEU A 384 6.00 18.47 -2.18
N PHE A 385 5.61 19.45 -1.36
CA PHE A 385 4.73 19.23 -0.21
C PHE A 385 3.40 18.59 -0.63
N PHE A 386 2.70 19.20 -1.60
CA PHE A 386 1.41 18.68 -2.06
C PHE A 386 1.52 17.34 -2.79
N LEU A 387 2.64 17.11 -3.48
CA LEU A 387 2.94 15.79 -4.05
C LEU A 387 3.06 14.72 -2.94
N LEU A 388 3.83 15.00 -1.89
CA LEU A 388 3.97 14.12 -0.73
C LEU A 388 2.62 13.93 0.01
N GLU A 389 1.81 14.98 0.13
CA GLU A 389 0.46 14.90 0.70
C GLU A 389 -0.43 13.96 -0.10
N THR A 390 -0.38 14.06 -1.43
CA THR A 390 -1.17 13.20 -2.33
C THR A 390 -0.86 11.71 -2.10
N PHE A 391 0.43 11.36 -1.94
CA PHE A 391 0.82 9.97 -1.65
C PHE A 391 0.48 9.51 -0.23
N THR A 392 0.70 10.38 0.76
CA THR A 392 0.49 10.02 2.18
C THR A 392 -0.98 9.93 2.57
N THR A 393 -1.86 10.59 1.83
CA THR A 393 -3.32 10.56 1.99
C THR A 393 -4.02 9.61 1.02
N ALA A 394 -3.29 8.75 0.29
CA ALA A 394 -3.89 7.87 -0.71
C ALA A 394 -4.87 6.84 -0.13
N SER A 395 -4.72 6.48 1.14
CA SER A 395 -5.61 5.53 1.84
C SER A 395 -6.91 6.19 2.32
N PRO A 396 -8.08 5.52 2.18
CA PRO A 396 -9.35 6.02 2.71
C PRO A 396 -9.32 6.31 4.21
N SER A 397 -8.58 5.50 5.01
CA SER A 397 -8.53 5.67 6.47
C SER A 397 -7.97 7.02 6.91
N LYS A 398 -7.12 7.64 6.07
CA LYS A 398 -6.55 8.98 6.30
C LYS A 398 -7.56 10.12 6.20
N PHE A 399 -8.81 9.83 5.83
CA PHE A 399 -9.92 10.77 5.79
C PHE A 399 -10.98 10.54 6.86
N TRP A 400 -10.78 9.57 7.76
CA TRP A 400 -11.69 9.40 8.88
C TRP A 400 -11.63 10.59 9.85
N PRO A 401 -12.70 10.84 10.63
CA PRO A 401 -12.74 11.96 11.56
C PRO A 401 -11.58 11.94 12.58
N THR A 402 -11.20 10.75 13.06
CA THR A 402 -10.05 10.48 13.93
C THR A 402 -8.73 10.95 13.32
N SER A 403 -8.46 10.58 12.07
CA SER A 403 -7.26 10.98 11.33
C SER A 403 -7.18 12.49 10.99
N ARG A 404 -8.33 13.15 10.80
CA ARG A 404 -8.41 14.57 10.39
C ARG A 404 -8.47 15.56 11.55
N ARG A 405 -8.69 15.07 12.77
CA ARG A 405 -8.81 15.90 13.96
C ARG A 405 -7.50 16.66 14.21
N VAL A 406 -7.66 17.94 14.54
CA VAL A 406 -6.60 18.79 15.10
C VAL A 406 -7.04 19.15 16.51
N ALA A 407 -6.12 19.08 17.49
CA ALA A 407 -6.46 19.42 18.86
C ALA A 407 -6.87 20.91 18.93
N PRO A 408 -7.91 21.27 19.71
CA PRO A 408 -8.34 22.67 19.81
C PRO A 408 -7.23 23.63 20.25
N ALA A 409 -6.34 23.17 21.14
CA ALA A 409 -5.19 23.95 21.59
C ALA A 409 -4.23 24.28 20.43
N ASP A 410 -3.90 23.28 19.61
CA ASP A 410 -3.04 23.48 18.43
C ASP A 410 -3.73 24.40 17.41
N ALA A 411 -5.02 24.17 17.13
CA ALA A 411 -5.77 24.98 16.19
C ALA A 411 -5.86 26.45 16.60
N GLN A 412 -6.04 26.72 17.90
CA GLN A 412 -6.05 28.09 18.45
C GLN A 412 -4.67 28.76 18.38
N ALA A 413 -3.59 27.97 18.46
CA ALA A 413 -2.22 28.48 18.41
C ALA A 413 -1.73 28.81 16.99
N ILE A 414 -2.29 28.20 15.94
CA ILE A 414 -1.84 28.40 14.55
C ILE A 414 -1.89 29.88 14.14
N LEU A 415 -3.02 30.55 14.32
CA LEU A 415 -3.18 31.93 13.86
C LEU A 415 -2.23 32.90 14.59
N PRO A 416 -2.15 32.91 15.94
CA PRO A 416 -1.17 33.72 16.66
C PRO A 416 0.28 33.38 16.29
N ALA A 417 0.62 32.10 16.18
CA ALA A 417 1.99 31.69 15.83
C ALA A 417 2.40 32.20 14.45
N MET A 418 1.48 32.19 13.49
CA MET A 418 1.72 32.71 12.15
C MET A 418 1.81 34.23 12.07
N ILE A 419 1.12 34.94 12.96
CA ILE A 419 1.21 36.40 13.06
C ILE A 419 2.54 36.82 13.69
N VAL A 420 3.04 36.06 14.68
CA VAL A 420 4.29 36.36 15.40
C VAL A 420 5.55 35.89 14.67
N ALA A 421 5.44 34.84 13.84
CA ALA A 421 6.56 34.34 13.02
C ALA A 421 6.88 35.25 11.81
N ARG A 422 6.17 36.37 11.68
CA ARG A 422 6.36 37.41 10.67
C ARG A 422 6.84 38.68 11.34
#